data_AF-A0A644X8Z2-F1
#
_entry.id   AF-A0A644X8Z2-F1
#
_cell.length_a   1.000
_cell.length_b   1.000
_cell.length_c   1.000
_cell.angle_alpha   90.00
_cell.angle_beta   90.00
_cell.angle_gamma   90.00
#
_symmetry.space_group_name_H-M   'P 1'
#
loop_
_entity.id
_entity.type
_entity.pdbx_description
1 polymer ?
#
loop_
_entity_poly.entity_id
_entity_poly.type
_entity_poly.pdbx_seq_one_letter_code
_entity_poly.pdbx_strand_id
1 'polypeptide(L)'
;MRLLVFFDLPVVSKEDRRIYQRFRKFLLADGYDMLQFSVYSRIVNGEDGVDKHLKRLGKNIPGKGSVRFLQITERQYAAMKLLVGQRTIKEKKVGTSQLLIF
;
A
#
# COMPACT_ATOMS: atom_id res chain seq x y z
N MET A 1 2.42 -12.50 1.09
CA MET A 1 3.40 -11.44 1.40
C MET A 1 2.68 -10.11 1.34
N ARG A 2 3.22 -9.07 1.97
CA ARG A 2 2.63 -7.73 1.92
C ARG A 2 3.62 -6.73 1.34
N LEU A 3 3.13 -5.88 0.46
CA LEU A 3 3.84 -4.69 0.01
C LEU A 3 3.37 -3.50 0.83
N LEU A 4 4.31 -2.71 1.32
CA LEU A 4 4.09 -1.39 1.90
C LEU A 4 4.64 -0.34 0.95
N VAL A 5 3.85 0.70 0.70
CA VAL A 5 4.23 1.86 -0.09
C VAL A 5 4.14 3.08 0.81
N PHE A 6 5.27 3.76 0.97
CA PHE A 6 5.41 5.01 1.70
C PHE A 6 5.60 6.11 0.68
N PHE A 7 4.88 7.22 0.82
CA PHE A 7 5.12 8.36 -0.05
C PHE A 7 4.98 9.70 0.66
N ASP A 8 5.85 10.61 0.29
CA ASP A 8 5.76 12.01 0.68
C ASP A 8 5.78 12.84 -0.60
N LEU A 9 4.63 13.43 -0.94
CA LEU A 9 4.43 14.20 -2.15
C LEU A 9 4.08 15.63 -1.78
N PRO A 10 4.60 16.64 -2.50
CA PRO A 10 4.20 18.02 -2.27
C PRO A 10 2.70 18.19 -2.51
N VAL A 11 2.08 19.15 -1.81
CA VAL A 11 0.65 19.49 -1.95
C VAL A 11 0.39 21.00 -2.03
N VAL A 12 1.45 21.79 -2.25
CA VAL A 12 1.42 23.26 -2.19
C VAL A 12 0.69 23.84 -3.39
N SER A 13 1.06 23.44 -4.61
CA SER A 13 0.42 23.93 -5.83
C SER A 13 -0.81 23.10 -6.22
N LYS A 14 -1.64 23.67 -7.10
CA LYS A 14 -2.79 22.94 -7.69
C LYS A 14 -2.32 21.73 -8.50
N GLU A 15 -1.17 21.84 -9.15
CA GLU A 15 -0.57 20.74 -9.90
C GLU A 15 -0.10 19.61 -8.97
N ASP A 16 0.59 19.95 -7.88
CA ASP A 16 1.06 18.95 -6.91
C ASP A 16 -0.10 18.17 -6.29
N ARG A 17 -1.21 18.87 -5.95
CA ARG A 17 -2.44 18.22 -5.49
C ARG A 17 -3.04 17.28 -6.54
N ARG A 18 -2.97 17.64 -7.82
CA ARG A 18 -3.45 16.78 -8.92
C ARG A 18 -2.58 15.54 -9.07
N ILE A 19 -1.26 15.67 -8.94
CA ILE A 19 -0.31 14.55 -8.97
C ILE A 19 -0.56 13.61 -7.79
N TYR A 20 -0.68 14.14 -6.57
CA TYR A 20 -1.03 13.38 -5.37
C TYR A 20 -2.33 12.60 -5.56
N GLN A 21 -3.39 13.27 -6.02
CA GLN A 21 -4.69 12.63 -6.22
C GLN A 21 -4.63 11.53 -7.28
N ARG A 22 -3.88 11.74 -8.37
CA ARG A 22 -3.69 10.71 -9.41
C ARG A 22 -2.98 9.49 -8.86
N PHE A 23 -1.87 9.69 -8.12
CA PHE A 23 -1.11 8.59 -7.54
C PHE A 23 -1.94 7.81 -6.51
N ARG A 24 -2.66 8.52 -5.64
CA ARG A 24 -3.59 7.89 -4.69
C ARG A 24 -4.69 7.08 -5.38
N LYS A 25 -5.30 7.63 -6.45
CA LYS A 25 -6.32 6.91 -7.23
C LYS A 25 -5.74 5.65 -7.87
N PHE A 26 -4.52 5.71 -8.38
CA PHE A 26 -3.81 4.54 -8.90
C PHE A 26 -3.64 3.46 -7.82
N LEU A 27 -3.14 3.82 -6.64
CA LEU A 27 -2.95 2.86 -5.54
C LEU A 27 -4.27 2.17 -5.16
N LEU A 28 -5.36 2.93 -5.03
CA LEU A 28 -6.67 2.37 -4.72
C LEU A 28 -7.19 1.46 -5.85
N ALA A 29 -7.00 1.85 -7.11
CA ALA A 29 -7.43 1.06 -8.27
C ALA A 29 -6.63 -0.24 -8.45
N ASP A 30 -5.33 -0.24 -8.11
CA ASP A 30 -4.48 -1.43 -8.10
C ASP A 30 -4.67 -2.28 -6.82
N GLY A 31 -5.62 -1.88 -5.95
CA GLY A 31 -6.06 -2.64 -4.79
C GLY A 31 -5.14 -2.53 -3.58
N TYR A 32 -4.49 -1.38 -3.38
CA TYR A 32 -3.84 -1.06 -2.12
C TYR A 32 -4.86 -0.54 -1.11
N ASP A 33 -4.72 -0.96 0.14
CA ASP A 33 -5.45 -0.44 1.28
C ASP A 33 -4.64 0.63 2.01
N MET A 34 -5.32 1.71 2.37
CA MET A 34 -4.73 2.78 3.17
C MET A 34 -4.55 2.30 4.61
N LEU A 35 -3.30 2.22 5.07
CA LEU A 35 -2.96 1.86 6.44
C LEU A 35 -2.97 3.11 7.33
N GLN A 36 -2.25 4.15 6.89
CA GLN A 36 -2.18 5.46 7.51
C GLN A 36 -2.08 6.53 6.41
N PHE A 37 -2.10 7.81 6.78
CA PHE A 37 -1.75 8.86 5.82
C PHE A 37 -0.38 8.58 5.22
N SER A 38 -0.29 8.69 3.90
CA SER A 38 0.94 8.44 3.15
C SER A 38 1.51 7.01 3.22
N VAL A 39 0.78 6.06 3.82
CA VAL A 39 1.19 4.65 3.94
C VAL A 39 0.09 3.73 3.44
N TYR A 40 0.41 2.96 2.42
CA TYR A 40 -0.51 2.05 1.75
C TYR A 40 0.06 0.63 1.76
N SER A 41 -0.81 -0.37 1.83
CA SER A 41 -0.42 -1.77 1.91
C SER A 41 -1.21 -2.64 0.93
N ARG A 42 -0.62 -3.74 0.46
CA ARG A 42 -1.29 -4.69 -0.43
C ARG A 42 -0.82 -6.12 -0.17
N ILE A 43 -1.76 -7.05 -0.04
CA ILE A 43 -1.46 -8.48 0.00
C ILE A 43 -1.12 -8.96 -1.41
N VAL A 44 -0.06 -9.76 -1.51
CA VAL A 44 0.44 -10.33 -2.75
C VAL A 44 0.76 -11.82 -2.54
N ASN A 45 0.44 -12.62 -3.55
CA ASN A 45 0.70 -14.07 -3.55
C ASN A 45 2.00 -14.35 -4.30
N GLY A 46 3.07 -14.65 -3.56
CA GLY A 46 4.39 -15.00 -4.11
C GLY A 46 5.17 -13.82 -4.70
N GLU A 47 6.41 -14.10 -5.14
CA GLU A 47 7.36 -13.13 -5.69
C GLU A 47 6.93 -12.61 -7.08
N ASP A 48 6.35 -13.46 -7.94
CA ASP A 48 5.87 -13.02 -9.26
C ASP A 48 4.81 -11.90 -9.15
N GLY A 49 3.97 -11.99 -8.12
CA GLY A 49 3.00 -10.94 -7.82
C GLY A 49 3.69 -9.64 -7.39
N VAL A 50 4.79 -9.75 -6.65
CA VAL A 50 5.56 -8.58 -6.18
C VAL A 50 6.18 -7.87 -7.37
N ASP A 51 6.87 -8.59 -8.25
CA ASP A 51 7.48 -8.04 -9.46
C ASP A 51 6.46 -7.38 -10.38
N LYS A 52 5.29 -8.02 -10.55
CA LYS A 52 4.18 -7.46 -11.33
C LYS A 52 3.73 -6.11 -10.77
N HIS A 53 3.51 -6.03 -9.46
CA HIS A 53 3.06 -4.80 -8.81
C HIS A 53 4.16 -3.75 -8.74
N LEU A 54 5.42 -4.13 -8.60
CA LEU A 54 6.56 -3.22 -8.65
C LEU A 54 6.69 -2.58 -10.04
N LYS A 55 6.55 -3.36 -11.12
CA LYS A 55 6.54 -2.84 -12.50
C LYS A 55 5.38 -1.86 -12.74
N ARG A 56 4.20 -2.14 -12.19
CA ARG A 56 3.03 -1.23 -12.26
C ARG A 56 3.27 0.05 -11.48
N LEU A 57 3.81 -0.06 -10.26
CA LEU A 57 4.17 1.07 -9.42
C LEU A 57 5.18 1.96 -10.14
N GLY A 58 6.25 1.38 -10.69
CA GLY A 58 7.30 2.06 -11.47
C GLY A 58 6.76 2.92 -12.61
N LYS A 59 5.75 2.44 -13.35
CA LYS A 59 5.11 3.18 -14.44
C LYS A 59 4.25 4.36 -13.99
N ASN A 60 3.86 4.39 -12.72
CA ASN A 60 2.92 5.38 -12.16
C ASN A 60 3.59 6.27 -11.09
N ILE A 61 4.91 6.22 -10.94
CA ILE A 61 5.64 7.04 -9.97
C ILE A 61 5.48 8.53 -10.34
N PRO A 62 5.11 9.40 -9.38
CA PRO A 62 5.09 10.84 -9.60
C PRO A 62 6.51 11.38 -9.78
N GLY A 63 6.70 12.33 -10.70
CA GLY A 63 8.02 12.92 -10.98
C GLY A 63 8.56 13.86 -9.88
N LYS A 64 7.82 14.04 -8.78
CA LYS A 64 8.20 14.87 -7.62
C LYS A 64 7.84 14.14 -6.32
N GLY A 65 8.61 14.42 -5.27
CA GLY A 65 8.42 13.81 -3.95
C GLY A 65 9.28 12.56 -3.74
N SER A 66 9.02 11.84 -2.65
CA SER A 66 9.72 10.62 -2.26
C SER A 66 8.73 9.48 -2.21
N VAL A 67 8.96 8.41 -2.97
CA VAL A 67 8.18 7.16 -2.91
C VAL A 67 9.13 6.01 -2.60
N ARG A 68 8.80 5.22 -1.58
CA ARG A 68 9.56 4.04 -1.15
C ARG A 68 8.63 2.85 -1.08
N PHE A 69 9.15 1.67 -1.41
CA PHE A 69 8.45 0.41 -1.21
C PHE A 69 9.21 -0.45 -0.21
N LEU A 70 8.48 -1.27 0.54
CA LEU A 70 9.04 -2.29 1.42
C LEU A 70 8.21 -3.56 1.28
N GLN A 71 8.89 -4.67 1.00
CA GLN A 71 8.29 -5.99 0.98
C GLN A 71 8.49 -6.65 2.34
N ILE A 72 7.40 -7.13 2.92
CA ILE A 72 7.41 -7.85 4.19
C ILE A 72 6.56 -9.12 4.10
N THR A 73 6.79 -10.05 5.00
CA THR A 73 5.93 -11.23 5.17
C THR A 73 4.63 -10.86 5.88
N GLU A 74 3.57 -11.65 5.68
CA GLU A 74 2.33 -11.48 6.44
C GLU A 74 2.56 -11.67 7.95
N ARG A 75 3.49 -12.56 8.33
CA ARG A 75 3.87 -12.76 9.73
C ARG A 75 4.47 -11.50 10.35
N GLN A 76 5.37 -10.82 9.64
CA GLN A 76 5.94 -9.53 10.09
C GLN A 76 4.88 -8.45 10.18
N TYR A 77 3.96 -8.37 9.20
CA TYR A 77 2.86 -7.40 9.26
C TYR A 77 1.93 -7.66 10.43
N ALA A 78 1.55 -8.92 10.68
CA ALA A 78 0.68 -9.29 11.79
C ALA A 78 1.32 -9.00 13.17
N ALA A 79 2.66 -9.15 13.26
CA ALA A 79 3.45 -8.83 14.44
C ALA A 79 3.66 -7.32 14.67
N MET A 80 3.21 -6.46 13.75
CA MET A 80 3.31 -5.01 13.90
C MET A 80 2.55 -4.57 15.17
N LYS A 81 3.31 -3.95 16.08
CA LYS A 81 2.79 -3.41 17.34
C LYS A 81 2.19 -2.04 17.10
N LEU A 82 0.96 -1.86 17.56
CA LEU A 82 0.31 -0.56 17.58
C LEU A 82 0.65 0.11 18.91
N LEU A 83 1.36 1.23 18.86
CA LEU A 83 1.75 1.98 20.06
C LEU A 83 0.68 2.99 20.48
N VAL A 84 -0.10 3.53 19.53
CA VAL A 84 -1.18 4.51 19.76
C VAL A 84 -2.30 4.31 18.73
N GLY A 85 -3.57 4.46 19.17
CA GLY A 85 -4.76 4.40 18.31
C GLY A 85 -5.46 3.04 18.32
N GLN A 86 -6.20 2.73 17.25
CA GLN A 86 -6.87 1.43 17.06
C GLN A 86 -6.65 0.92 15.63
N ARG A 87 -6.59 -0.40 15.47
CA ARG A 87 -6.58 -1.04 14.14
C ARG A 87 -7.86 -0.71 13.39
N THR A 88 -7.74 -0.34 12.13
CA THR A 88 -8.89 -0.03 11.28
C THR A 88 -9.75 -1.29 11.06
N ILE A 89 -11.05 -1.08 10.74
CA ILE A 89 -11.98 -2.19 10.44
C ILE A 89 -11.46 -3.02 9.26
N LYS A 90 -10.82 -2.37 8.28
CA LYS A 90 -10.20 -3.05 7.14
C LYS A 90 -9.05 -3.95 7.57
N GLU A 91 -8.15 -3.47 8.42
CA GLU A 91 -7.07 -4.31 8.95
C GLU A 91 -7.59 -5.54 9.71
N LYS A 92 -8.73 -5.43 10.40
CA LYS A 92 -9.36 -6.56 11.10
C LYS A 92 -10.01 -7.57 10.15
N LYS A 93 -10.59 -7.11 9.02
CA LYS A 93 -11.26 -7.96 8.03
C LYS A 93 -10.29 -8.63 7.06
N VAL A 94 -9.15 -8.02 6.80
CA VAL A 94 -8.12 -8.50 5.85
C VAL A 94 -7.23 -9.58 6.50
N GLY A 95 -7.88 -10.53 7.18
CA GLY A 95 -7.28 -11.80 7.57
C GLY A 95 -7.38 -12.77 6.41
N THR A 96 -6.29 -13.48 6.10
CA THR A 96 -6.28 -14.60 5.16
C THR A 96 -7.04 -15.79 5.77
N SER A 97 -8.36 -15.67 5.86
CA SER A 97 -9.24 -16.82 6.06
C SER A 97 -9.23 -17.56 4.73
N GLN A 98 -8.32 -18.53 4.59
CA GLN A 98 -8.37 -19.46 3.48
C GLN A 98 -9.66 -20.27 3.66
N LEU A 99 -10.73 -19.83 3.01
CA LEU A 99 -11.97 -20.57 2.93
C LEU A 99 -11.71 -21.75 2.00
N LEU A 100 -11.18 -22.84 2.57
CA LEU A 100 -11.25 -24.16 1.97
C LEU A 100 -12.71 -24.58 2.05
N ILE A 101 -13.43 -24.42 0.94
CA ILE A 101 -14.69 -25.09 0.72
C ILE A 101 -14.32 -26.43 0.08
N PHE A 102 -14.40 -27.50 0.87
CA PHE A 102 -14.40 -28.87 0.37
C PHE A 102 -15.84 -29.29 0.08
#